data_AF-A0A545UFM8-F1
#
_entry.id   AF-A0A545UFM8-F1
#
_cell.length_a   1.000
_cell.length_b   1.000
_cell.length_c   1.000
_cell.angle_alpha   90.00
_cell.angle_beta   90.00
_cell.angle_gamma   90.00
#
_symmetry.space_group_name_H-M   'P 1'
#
loop_
_entity.id
_entity.type
_entity.pdbx_description
1 polymer ?
#
loop_
_entity_poly.entity_id
_entity_poly.type
_entity_poly.pdbx_seq_one_letter_code
_entity_poly.pdbx_strand_id
1 'polypeptide(L)'
;MKKSIILALLLLFQLGCSSTLLLSPQPYEGQEQIYKEGIQTILSAKNSLVAVRPAFNQYQSNQRPRFVVSVLNGTDTPYDFSVENVRVTVDGFEHKVFTYEELVAEIKSNQMWAAIGAALNSMSRSMQAQQAGTTYHTGAVNSTVNNSYGQNLGTINSSYSGYSYNYAAVQQAQAANNAQTQTEMANIRNNAEMALNNLSSTILKRNTVLPQQTQGGYIVIDELDNLKVPHEILIKIILNDEEHIFRFNHRMLQ
;
A
#
# COMPACT_ATOMS: atom_id res chain seq x y z
N MET A 1 -14.85 -37.23 0.44
CA MET A 1 -13.94 -36.74 -0.63
C MET A 1 -14.42 -35.46 -1.35
N LYS A 2 -15.61 -34.90 -1.08
CA LYS A 2 -16.08 -33.66 -1.73
C LYS A 2 -15.72 -32.35 -0.99
N LYS A 3 -15.28 -32.43 0.28
CA LYS A 3 -14.93 -31.24 1.09
C LYS A 3 -13.50 -30.73 0.86
N SER A 4 -12.61 -31.55 0.29
CA SER A 4 -11.21 -31.17 0.02
C SER A 4 -11.02 -30.35 -1.26
N ILE A 5 -12.04 -30.27 -2.12
CA ILE A 5 -11.97 -29.56 -3.41
C ILE A 5 -12.25 -28.05 -3.23
N ILE A 6 -13.03 -27.67 -2.22
CA ILE A 6 -13.40 -26.26 -1.98
C ILE A 6 -12.22 -25.45 -1.39
N LEU A 7 -11.32 -26.08 -0.63
CA LEU A 7 -10.16 -25.40 -0.03
C LEU A 7 -9.04 -25.11 -1.05
N ALA A 8 -8.95 -25.89 -2.12
CA ALA A 8 -7.96 -25.69 -3.19
C ALA A 8 -8.35 -24.54 -4.15
N LEU A 9 -9.64 -24.19 -4.24
CA LEU A 9 -10.13 -23.15 -5.15
C LEU A 9 -9.93 -21.72 -4.60
N LEU A 10 -9.78 -21.56 -3.28
CA LEU A 10 -9.61 -20.24 -2.63
C LEU A 10 -8.14 -19.75 -2.62
N LEU A 11 -7.16 -20.66 -2.77
CA LEU A 11 -5.73 -20.33 -2.79
C LEU A 11 -5.24 -19.86 -4.17
N LEU A 12 -6.00 -20.08 -5.25
CA LEU A 12 -5.63 -19.71 -6.62
C LEU A 12 -5.93 -18.25 -7.00
N PHE A 13 -6.57 -17.47 -6.12
CA PHE A 13 -6.87 -16.05 -6.34
C PHE A 13 -5.80 -15.09 -5.81
N GLN A 14 -4.69 -15.58 -5.27
CA GLN A 14 -3.62 -14.76 -4.67
C GLN A 14 -2.49 -14.41 -5.64
N LEU A 15 -2.55 -14.85 -6.91
CA LEU A 15 -1.66 -14.32 -7.95
C LEU A 15 -2.22 -12.97 -8.42
N GLY A 16 -2.06 -11.94 -7.58
CA GLY A 16 -2.23 -10.55 -7.98
C GLY A 16 -1.18 -10.23 -9.04
N CYS A 17 -1.51 -10.49 -10.30
CA CYS A 17 -0.67 -10.13 -11.42
C CYS A 17 -0.72 -8.60 -11.55
N SER A 18 0.11 -7.91 -10.78
CA SER A 18 0.38 -6.50 -11.04
C SER A 18 1.24 -6.43 -12.30
N SER A 19 0.73 -5.78 -13.33
CA SER A 19 1.50 -5.52 -14.53
C SER A 19 2.52 -4.42 -14.27
N THR A 20 3.71 -4.54 -14.84
CA THR A 20 4.72 -3.49 -14.83
C THR A 20 4.40 -2.47 -15.93
N LEU A 21 4.45 -1.20 -15.59
CA LEU A 21 4.19 -0.06 -16.47
C LEU A 21 5.49 0.70 -16.72
N LEU A 22 5.62 1.32 -17.89
CA LEU A 22 6.78 2.10 -18.31
C LEU A 22 6.37 3.55 -18.57
N LEU A 23 7.17 4.48 -18.06
CA LEU A 23 7.12 5.91 -18.39
C LEU A 23 8.35 6.29 -19.19
N SER A 24 8.14 6.84 -20.39
CA SER A 24 9.21 7.22 -21.31
C SER A 24 9.09 8.69 -21.70
N PRO A 25 10.09 9.54 -21.39
CA PRO A 25 10.09 10.94 -21.79
C PRO A 25 10.12 11.10 -23.32
N GLN A 26 9.45 12.12 -23.83
CA GLN A 26 9.34 12.44 -25.25
C GLN A 26 9.58 13.95 -25.46
N PRO A 27 10.84 14.42 -25.56
CA PRO A 27 11.16 15.84 -25.63
C PRO A 27 10.53 16.50 -26.87
N TYR A 28 10.08 17.74 -26.72
CA TYR A 28 9.68 18.63 -27.81
C TYR A 28 10.89 19.32 -28.45
N GLU A 29 10.66 19.98 -29.57
CA GLU A 29 11.66 20.88 -30.17
C GLU A 29 12.08 21.98 -29.17
N GLY A 30 13.38 22.24 -29.07
CA GLY A 30 13.94 23.18 -28.08
C GLY A 30 14.07 22.63 -26.65
N GLN A 31 13.72 21.36 -26.42
CA GLN A 31 14.00 20.68 -25.15
C GLN A 31 15.23 19.78 -25.27
N GLU A 32 15.99 19.70 -24.18
CA GLU A 32 17.13 18.78 -24.08
C GLU A 32 16.73 17.55 -23.27
N GLN A 33 17.26 16.38 -23.64
CA GLN A 33 17.11 15.16 -22.87
C GLN A 33 18.45 14.74 -22.29
N ILE A 34 18.52 14.66 -20.97
CA ILE A 34 19.71 14.22 -20.22
C ILE A 34 19.39 13.00 -19.36
N TYR A 35 20.41 12.42 -18.73
CA TYR A 35 20.24 11.39 -17.71
C TYR A 35 20.58 11.96 -16.33
N LYS A 36 19.68 11.76 -15.36
CA LYS A 36 19.93 12.06 -13.95
C LYS A 36 19.58 10.81 -13.16
N GLU A 37 20.56 10.28 -12.42
CA GLU A 37 20.41 9.03 -11.64
C GLU A 37 19.96 7.84 -12.52
N GLY A 38 20.42 7.79 -13.78
CA GLY A 38 20.04 6.74 -14.73
C GLY A 38 18.62 6.88 -15.31
N ILE A 39 17.91 7.96 -15.01
CA ILE A 39 16.55 8.24 -15.51
C ILE A 39 16.62 9.36 -16.55
N GLN A 40 15.94 9.16 -17.70
CA GLN A 40 15.81 10.17 -18.73
C GLN A 40 15.02 11.36 -18.17
N THR A 41 15.59 12.56 -18.33
CA THR A 41 15.07 13.82 -17.79
C THR A 41 14.99 14.82 -18.93
N ILE A 42 13.85 15.49 -19.07
CA ILE A 42 13.66 16.54 -20.06
C ILE A 42 13.95 17.88 -19.39
N LEU A 43 14.73 18.73 -20.06
CA LEU A 43 15.00 20.11 -19.70
C LEU A 43 14.29 21.05 -20.67
N SER A 44 13.68 22.10 -20.14
CA SER A 44 13.16 23.23 -20.90
C SER A 44 13.80 24.50 -20.35
N ALA A 45 14.64 25.14 -21.16
CA ALA A 45 15.35 26.36 -20.81
C ALA A 45 14.69 27.58 -21.48
N LYS A 46 14.12 28.46 -20.66
CA LYS A 46 13.54 29.76 -21.06
C LYS A 46 14.02 30.82 -20.05
N ASN A 47 13.17 31.69 -19.50
CA ASN A 47 13.57 32.55 -18.39
C ASN A 47 13.82 31.72 -17.12
N SER A 48 13.05 30.64 -16.94
CA SER A 48 13.34 29.61 -15.95
C SER A 48 13.89 28.36 -16.63
N LEU A 49 14.73 27.61 -15.91
CA LEU A 49 15.12 26.27 -16.33
C LEU A 49 14.27 25.26 -15.57
N VAL A 50 13.49 24.47 -16.29
CA VAL A 50 12.60 23.46 -15.70
C VAL A 50 13.02 22.07 -16.16
N ALA A 51 13.20 21.18 -15.19
CA ALA A 51 13.54 19.78 -15.38
C ALA A 51 12.40 18.88 -14.90
N VAL A 52 11.96 17.95 -15.74
CA VAL A 52 10.95 16.96 -15.37
C VAL A 52 11.41 15.56 -15.75
N ARG A 53 11.25 14.63 -14.83
CA ARG A 53 11.51 13.20 -15.03
C ARG A 53 10.50 12.34 -14.28
N PRO A 54 10.25 11.09 -14.71
CA PRO A 54 9.61 10.11 -13.85
C PRO A 54 10.43 9.90 -12.57
N ALA A 55 9.76 9.64 -11.45
CA ALA A 55 10.42 9.17 -10.23
C ALA A 55 11.12 7.82 -10.47
N PHE A 56 10.45 6.96 -11.25
CA PHE A 56 10.94 5.67 -11.70
C PHE A 56 10.50 5.49 -13.16
N ASN A 57 11.37 4.92 -13.99
CA ASN A 57 11.01 4.58 -15.37
C ASN A 57 9.94 3.48 -15.42
N GLN A 58 9.88 2.64 -14.39
CA GLN A 58 8.93 1.55 -14.28
C GLN A 58 8.22 1.58 -12.93
N TYR A 59 6.94 1.25 -12.92
CA TYR A 59 6.14 1.17 -11.70
C TYR A 59 5.06 0.10 -11.83
N GLN A 60 4.48 -0.29 -10.70
CA GLN A 60 3.46 -1.34 -10.65
C GLN A 60 2.06 -0.77 -10.92
N SER A 61 1.20 -1.56 -11.56
CA SER A 61 -0.18 -1.16 -11.91
C SER A 61 -1.06 -0.72 -10.73
N ASN A 62 -0.72 -1.10 -9.50
CA ASN A 62 -1.39 -0.69 -8.27
C ASN A 62 -0.74 0.53 -7.59
N GLN A 63 0.14 1.24 -8.30
CA GLN A 63 0.82 2.43 -7.80
C GLN A 63 0.49 3.64 -8.67
N ARG A 64 0.46 4.82 -8.05
CA ARG A 64 0.31 6.08 -8.77
C ARG A 64 1.61 6.48 -9.50
N PRO A 65 1.53 7.03 -10.72
CA PRO A 65 2.67 7.63 -11.39
C PRO A 65 3.20 8.81 -10.56
N ARG A 66 4.53 8.93 -10.49
CA ARG A 66 5.21 10.02 -9.80
C ARG A 66 6.24 10.65 -10.71
N PHE A 67 6.36 11.97 -10.63
CA PHE A 67 7.36 12.74 -11.37
C PHE A 67 8.16 13.60 -10.41
N VAL A 68 9.42 13.83 -10.72
CA VAL A 68 10.25 14.82 -10.05
C VAL A 68 10.27 16.06 -10.92
N VAL A 69 9.88 17.18 -10.34
CA VAL A 69 9.95 18.49 -10.97
C VAL A 69 11.01 19.31 -10.26
N SER A 70 11.85 20.01 -11.00
CA SER A 70 12.81 20.97 -10.47
C SER A 70 12.80 22.23 -11.33
N VAL A 71 12.80 23.38 -10.67
CA VAL A 71 12.80 24.71 -11.31
C VAL A 71 14.00 25.48 -10.78
N LEU A 72 14.78 26.07 -11.68
CA LEU A 72 15.78 27.08 -11.38
C LEU A 72 15.20 28.43 -11.82
N ASN A 73 15.09 29.37 -10.88
CA ASN A 73 14.66 30.73 -11.18
C ASN A 73 15.78 31.49 -11.87
N GLY A 74 15.68 31.67 -13.19
CA GLY A 74 16.62 32.48 -13.97
C GLY A 74 16.25 33.96 -14.06
N THR A 75 15.18 34.39 -13.39
CA THR A 75 14.74 35.80 -13.34
C THR A 75 15.38 36.54 -12.15
N ASP A 76 15.26 37.86 -12.15
CA ASP A 76 15.74 38.73 -11.06
C ASP A 76 14.72 38.91 -9.92
N THR A 77 13.54 38.28 -10.01
CA THR A 77 12.46 38.40 -9.03
C THR A 77 12.09 37.06 -8.41
N PRO A 78 11.84 37.01 -7.09
CA PRO A 78 11.34 35.79 -6.46
C PRO A 78 9.91 35.46 -6.92
N TYR A 79 9.59 34.17 -7.00
CA TYR A 79 8.22 33.70 -7.25
C TYR A 79 7.88 32.47 -6.42
N ASP A 80 6.60 32.25 -6.16
CA ASP A 80 6.14 31.03 -5.49
C ASP A 80 6.03 29.88 -6.49
N PHE A 81 6.52 28.72 -6.08
CA PHE A 81 6.38 27.47 -6.81
C PHE A 81 5.71 26.41 -5.93
N SER A 82 4.65 25.81 -6.45
CA SER A 82 3.85 24.79 -5.77
C SER A 82 3.17 23.87 -6.78
N VAL A 83 2.39 22.90 -6.29
CA VAL A 83 1.53 22.05 -7.13
C VAL A 83 0.48 22.83 -7.93
N GLU A 84 0.08 24.03 -7.49
CA GLU A 84 -0.86 24.88 -8.23
C GLU A 84 -0.29 25.37 -9.58
N ASN A 85 1.03 25.39 -9.71
CA ASN A 85 1.74 25.72 -10.94
C ASN A 85 1.81 24.55 -11.92
N VAL A 86 1.32 23.36 -11.53
CA VAL A 86 1.45 22.12 -12.30
C VAL A 86 0.07 21.68 -12.76
N ARG A 87 -0.10 21.54 -14.08
CA ARG A 87 -1.26 20.90 -14.68
C ARG A 87 -0.84 19.64 -15.40
N VAL A 88 -1.60 18.57 -15.21
CA VAL A 88 -1.35 17.31 -15.90
C VAL A 88 -2.57 16.97 -16.74
N THR A 89 -2.34 16.54 -17.97
CA THR A 89 -3.38 15.95 -18.80
C THR A 89 -2.98 14.56 -19.25
N VAL A 90 -3.93 13.64 -19.26
CA VAL A 90 -3.79 12.28 -19.79
C VAL A 90 -4.73 12.16 -20.98
N ASP A 91 -4.18 11.86 -22.15
CA ASP A 91 -4.92 11.79 -23.42
C ASP A 91 -5.81 13.02 -23.70
N GLY A 92 -5.33 14.20 -23.29
CA GLY A 92 -6.03 15.48 -23.46
C GLY A 92 -7.03 15.85 -22.36
N PHE A 93 -7.27 14.97 -21.37
CA PHE A 93 -8.16 15.25 -20.24
C PHE A 93 -7.37 15.65 -19.00
N GLU A 94 -7.86 16.66 -18.26
CA GLU A 94 -7.22 17.09 -17.01
C GLU A 94 -7.19 15.96 -15.98
N HIS A 95 -6.01 15.74 -15.40
CA HIS A 95 -5.75 14.68 -14.45
C HIS A 95 -5.28 15.25 -13.13
N LYS A 96 -5.74 14.64 -12.04
CA LYS A 96 -5.51 15.18 -10.70
C LYS A 96 -4.03 15.09 -10.32
N VAL A 97 -3.50 16.20 -9.81
CA VAL A 97 -2.20 16.28 -9.12
C VAL A 97 -2.48 16.48 -7.63
N PHE A 98 -1.98 15.59 -6.78
CA PHE A 98 -2.29 15.65 -5.35
C PHE A 98 -1.46 16.70 -4.61
N THR A 99 -2.10 17.41 -3.68
CA THR A 99 -1.39 18.27 -2.73
C THR A 99 -0.77 17.45 -1.59
N TYR A 100 0.13 18.08 -0.83
CA TYR A 100 0.70 17.47 0.37
C TYR A 100 -0.39 17.07 1.38
N GLU A 101 -1.37 17.96 1.60
CA GLU A 101 -2.46 17.77 2.57
C GLU A 101 -3.36 16.61 2.16
N GLU A 102 -3.65 16.45 0.87
CA GLU A 102 -4.44 15.34 0.35
C GLU A 102 -3.73 14.00 0.57
N LEU A 103 -2.43 13.93 0.30
CA LEU A 103 -1.62 12.72 0.52
C LEU A 103 -1.49 12.40 2.03
N VAL A 104 -1.40 13.42 2.90
CA VAL A 104 -1.44 13.22 4.36
C VAL A 104 -2.79 12.66 4.79
N ALA A 105 -3.89 13.20 4.26
CA ALA A 105 -5.24 12.73 4.57
C ALA A 105 -5.44 11.27 4.15
N GLU A 106 -4.93 10.90 2.97
CA GLU A 106 -4.94 9.53 2.47
C GLU A 106 -4.16 8.57 3.39
N ILE A 107 -2.93 8.91 3.78
CA ILE A 107 -2.13 8.09 4.71
C ILE A 107 -2.86 7.90 6.05
N LYS A 108 -3.43 8.96 6.61
CA LYS A 108 -4.18 8.89 7.88
C LYS A 108 -5.45 8.04 7.76
N SER A 109 -6.17 8.16 6.64
CA SER A 109 -7.35 7.34 6.36
C SER A 109 -6.99 5.86 6.24
N ASN A 110 -5.90 5.56 5.53
CA ASN A 110 -5.37 4.19 5.40
C ASN A 110 -4.93 3.63 6.76
N GLN A 111 -4.27 4.44 7.59
CA GLN A 111 -3.90 4.06 8.95
C GLN A 111 -5.14 3.74 9.81
N MET A 112 -6.19 4.56 9.71
CA MET A 112 -7.45 4.35 10.43
C MET A 112 -8.12 3.04 10.01
N TRP A 113 -8.23 2.77 8.71
CA TRP A 113 -8.81 1.52 8.20
C TRP A 113 -7.99 0.29 8.58
N ALA A 114 -6.66 0.39 8.55
CA ALA A 114 -5.79 -0.67 9.03
C ALA A 114 -6.00 -0.94 10.54
N ALA A 115 -6.16 0.12 11.34
CA ALA A 115 -6.45 -0.01 12.77
C ALA A 115 -7.80 -0.66 13.04
N ILE A 116 -8.85 -0.27 12.29
CA ILE A 116 -10.18 -0.91 12.34
C ILE A 116 -10.07 -2.39 11.98
N GLY A 117 -9.35 -2.72 10.91
CA GLY A 117 -9.17 -4.11 10.46
C GLY A 117 -8.47 -4.97 11.51
N ALA A 118 -7.40 -4.46 12.12
CA ALA A 118 -6.69 -5.17 13.18
C ALA A 118 -7.51 -5.29 14.48
N ALA A 119 -8.35 -4.30 14.82
CA ALA A 119 -9.31 -4.43 15.91
C ALA A 119 -10.36 -5.53 15.62
N LEU A 120 -10.90 -5.58 14.40
CA LEU A 120 -11.84 -6.63 13.99
C LEU A 120 -11.18 -8.02 14.02
N ASN A 121 -9.92 -8.13 13.57
CA ASN A 121 -9.14 -9.36 13.68
C ASN A 121 -8.94 -9.77 15.14
N SER A 122 -8.65 -8.81 16.03
CA SER A 122 -8.56 -9.06 17.47
C SER A 122 -9.88 -9.59 18.04
N MET A 123 -11.02 -9.00 17.67
CA MET A 123 -12.34 -9.49 18.08
C MET A 123 -12.59 -10.93 17.60
N SER A 124 -12.26 -11.24 16.34
CA SER A 124 -12.37 -12.59 15.79
C SER A 124 -11.48 -13.60 16.55
N ARG A 125 -10.22 -13.24 16.83
CA ARG A 125 -9.30 -14.05 17.63
C ARG A 125 -9.81 -14.26 19.06
N SER A 126 -10.46 -13.26 19.67
CA SER A 126 -11.05 -13.37 21.00
C SER A 126 -12.22 -14.36 21.03
N MET A 127 -13.06 -14.38 20.00
CA MET A 127 -14.13 -15.38 19.87
C MET A 127 -13.56 -16.80 19.71
N GLN A 128 -12.49 -16.97 18.93
CA GLN A 128 -11.79 -18.25 18.78
C GLN A 128 -11.14 -18.69 20.10
N ALA A 129 -10.52 -17.76 20.84
CA ALA A 129 -9.91 -18.03 22.14
C ALA A 129 -10.93 -18.55 23.18
N GLN A 130 -12.18 -18.07 23.14
CA GLN A 130 -13.25 -18.59 24.00
C GLN A 130 -13.63 -20.04 23.65
N GLN A 131 -13.62 -20.40 22.36
CA GLN A 131 -13.88 -21.77 21.93
C GLN A 131 -12.72 -22.72 22.27
N ALA A 132 -11.48 -22.23 22.27
CA ALA A 132 -10.28 -23.02 22.60
C ALA A 132 -10.27 -23.55 24.04
N GLY A 133 -11.06 -22.97 24.94
CA GLY A 133 -11.22 -23.46 26.32
C GLY A 133 -12.03 -24.73 26.44
N THR A 134 -12.83 -25.10 25.45
CA THR A 134 -13.78 -26.21 25.54
C THR A 134 -13.25 -27.42 24.79
N THR A 135 -12.92 -28.51 25.50
CA THR A 135 -12.47 -29.75 24.88
C THR A 135 -13.51 -30.85 25.07
N TYR A 136 -13.92 -31.47 23.96
CA TYR A 136 -14.77 -32.65 23.99
C TYR A 136 -13.91 -33.91 24.15
N HIS A 137 -14.22 -34.74 25.13
CA HIS A 137 -13.54 -36.00 25.37
C HIS A 137 -14.53 -37.15 25.37
N THR A 138 -14.13 -38.28 24.80
CA THR A 138 -14.90 -39.53 24.81
C THR A 138 -13.96 -40.69 25.10
N GLY A 139 -14.42 -41.68 25.84
CA GLY A 139 -13.64 -42.88 26.11
C GLY A 139 -14.54 -44.10 26.26
N ALA A 140 -13.97 -45.28 26.03
CA ALA A 140 -14.59 -46.57 26.32
C ALA A 140 -13.89 -47.22 27.51
N VAL A 141 -14.66 -47.72 28.45
CA VAL A 141 -14.21 -48.46 29.63
C VAL A 141 -14.65 -49.91 29.44
N ASN A 142 -13.68 -50.81 29.46
CA ASN A 142 -13.92 -52.25 29.42
C ASN A 142 -13.61 -52.79 30.81
N SER A 143 -14.64 -53.29 31.50
CA SER A 143 -14.51 -53.84 32.85
C SER A 143 -14.84 -55.32 32.83
N THR A 144 -13.95 -56.13 33.39
CA THR A 144 -14.12 -57.57 33.49
C THR A 144 -14.70 -57.89 34.86
N VAL A 145 -15.90 -58.47 34.89
CA VAL A 145 -16.57 -58.83 36.14
C VAL A 145 -16.10 -60.23 36.54
N ASN A 146 -15.46 -60.37 37.69
CA ASN A 146 -15.03 -61.66 38.23
C ASN A 146 -15.83 -61.98 39.50
N ASN A 147 -16.13 -63.26 39.74
CA ASN A 147 -16.74 -63.69 41.00
C ASN A 147 -15.70 -63.75 42.14
N SER A 148 -16.16 -63.98 43.38
CA SER A 148 -15.33 -64.09 44.58
C SER A 148 -14.28 -65.22 44.56
N TYR A 149 -14.37 -66.14 43.60
CA TYR A 149 -13.44 -67.25 43.38
C TYR A 149 -12.49 -67.01 42.18
N GLY A 150 -12.51 -65.81 41.59
CA GLY A 150 -11.62 -65.41 40.50
C GLY A 150 -12.04 -65.85 39.10
N GLN A 151 -13.24 -66.42 38.92
CA GLN A 151 -13.76 -66.79 37.59
C GLN A 151 -14.38 -65.58 36.89
N ASN A 152 -14.04 -65.40 35.61
CA ASN A 152 -14.55 -64.35 34.74
C ASN A 152 -16.02 -64.61 34.37
N LEU A 153 -16.90 -63.68 34.77
CA LEU A 153 -18.35 -63.72 34.55
C LEU A 153 -18.77 -62.94 33.28
N GLY A 154 -17.88 -62.15 32.68
CA GLY A 154 -18.15 -61.39 31.47
C GLY A 154 -17.43 -60.04 31.41
N THR A 155 -17.41 -59.44 30.22
CA THR A 155 -16.81 -58.12 29.97
C THR A 155 -17.92 -57.12 29.68
N ILE A 156 -17.97 -56.05 30.48
CA ILE A 156 -18.87 -54.91 30.27
C ILE A 156 -18.08 -53.84 29.53
N ASN A 157 -18.57 -53.44 28.35
CA ASN A 157 -18.03 -52.30 27.60
C ASN A 157 -19.00 -51.12 27.80
N SER A 158 -18.51 -49.98 28.28
CA SER A 158 -19.30 -48.76 28.46
C SER A 158 -18.56 -47.55 27.91
N SER A 159 -19.26 -46.69 27.18
CA SER A 159 -18.68 -45.44 26.66
C SER A 159 -19.14 -44.24 27.49
N TYR A 160 -18.25 -43.26 27.66
CA TYR A 160 -18.59 -41.95 28.22
C TYR A 160 -18.17 -40.83 27.26
N SER A 161 -18.87 -39.71 27.35
CA SER A 161 -18.53 -38.47 26.65
C SER A 161 -18.81 -37.28 27.55
N GLY A 162 -17.97 -36.26 27.48
CA GLY A 162 -18.14 -35.03 28.25
C GLY A 162 -17.32 -33.88 27.71
N TYR A 163 -17.62 -32.67 28.19
CA TYR A 163 -16.86 -31.47 27.90
C TYR A 163 -16.02 -31.10 29.13
N SER A 164 -14.77 -30.71 28.90
CA SER A 164 -13.93 -30.05 29.90
C SER A 164 -13.74 -28.58 29.49
N TYR A 165 -13.73 -27.68 30.48
CA TYR A 165 -13.43 -26.27 30.26
C TYR A 165 -12.11 -25.90 30.93
N ASN A 166 -11.13 -25.49 30.13
CA ASN A 166 -9.82 -25.05 30.58
C ASN A 166 -9.73 -23.52 30.57
N TYR A 167 -10.01 -22.91 31.72
CA TYR A 167 -9.92 -21.45 31.90
C TYR A 167 -8.52 -20.89 31.65
N ALA A 168 -7.47 -21.63 32.03
CA ALA A 168 -6.08 -21.20 31.81
C ALA A 168 -5.73 -21.13 30.32
N ALA A 169 -6.24 -22.07 29.51
CA ALA A 169 -6.07 -22.04 28.06
C ALA A 169 -6.77 -20.82 27.41
N VAL A 170 -7.97 -20.46 27.86
CA VAL A 170 -8.67 -19.25 27.40
C VAL A 170 -7.90 -17.99 27.77
N GLN A 171 -7.41 -17.90 29.01
CA GLN A 171 -6.64 -16.75 29.48
C GLN A 171 -5.31 -16.60 28.72
N GLN A 172 -4.60 -17.70 28.48
CA GLN A 172 -3.38 -17.67 27.68
C GLN A 172 -3.65 -17.25 26.24
N ALA A 173 -4.74 -17.74 25.62
CA ALA A 173 -5.13 -17.36 24.27
C ALA A 173 -5.53 -15.88 24.17
N GLN A 174 -6.22 -15.33 25.18
CA GLN A 174 -6.53 -13.91 25.26
C GLN A 174 -5.28 -13.05 25.46
N ALA A 175 -4.36 -13.46 26.33
CA ALA A 175 -3.09 -12.77 26.54
C ALA A 175 -2.26 -12.72 25.25
N ALA A 176 -2.18 -13.84 24.52
CA ALA A 176 -1.51 -13.91 23.23
C ALA A 176 -2.19 -13.00 22.18
N ASN A 177 -3.53 -12.97 22.12
CA ASN A 177 -4.26 -12.08 21.23
C ASN A 177 -3.99 -10.59 21.54
N ASN A 178 -3.99 -10.22 22.83
CA ASN A 178 -3.68 -8.86 23.25
C ASN A 178 -2.26 -8.45 22.85
N ALA A 179 -1.28 -9.34 23.05
CA ALA A 179 0.10 -9.10 22.63
C ALA A 179 0.21 -8.92 21.09
N GLN A 180 -0.41 -9.81 20.32
CA GLN A 180 -0.44 -9.71 18.85
C GLN A 180 -1.10 -8.42 18.37
N THR A 181 -2.23 -8.05 18.98
CA THR A 181 -2.95 -6.81 18.63
C THR A 181 -2.11 -5.58 18.94
N GLN A 182 -1.37 -5.56 20.06
CA GLN A 182 -0.45 -4.47 20.37
C GLN A 182 0.68 -4.35 19.33
N THR A 183 1.27 -5.47 18.91
CA THR A 183 2.29 -5.48 17.85
C THR A 183 1.71 -5.02 16.50
N GLU A 184 0.53 -5.49 16.11
CA GLU A 184 -0.15 -5.06 14.88
C GLU A 184 -0.41 -3.54 14.91
N MET A 185 -0.92 -3.02 16.02
CA MET A 185 -1.14 -1.57 16.20
C MET A 185 0.16 -0.77 16.12
N ALA A 186 1.23 -1.26 16.74
CA ALA A 186 2.53 -0.61 16.67
C ALA A 186 3.05 -0.56 15.23
N ASN A 187 2.94 -1.66 14.48
CA ASN A 187 3.35 -1.72 13.08
C ASN A 187 2.54 -0.76 12.20
N ILE A 188 1.23 -0.67 12.40
CA ILE A 188 0.36 0.26 11.67
C ILE A 188 0.80 1.72 11.91
N ARG A 189 1.11 2.09 13.16
CA ARG A 189 1.62 3.42 13.49
C ARG A 189 2.98 3.68 12.85
N ASN A 190 3.93 2.77 13.03
CA ASN A 190 5.29 2.91 12.49
C ASN A 190 5.26 3.06 10.96
N ASN A 191 4.44 2.28 10.26
CA ASN A 191 4.29 2.38 8.80
C ASN A 191 3.72 3.73 8.38
N ALA A 192 2.70 4.24 9.08
CA ALA A 192 2.13 5.55 8.80
C ALA A 192 3.14 6.69 9.08
N GLU A 193 3.90 6.61 10.17
CA GLU A 193 4.93 7.59 10.50
C GLU A 193 6.05 7.61 9.47
N MET A 194 6.53 6.45 9.04
CA MET A 194 7.53 6.36 7.95
C MET A 194 7.00 6.96 6.64
N ALA A 195 5.75 6.68 6.29
CA ALA A 195 5.12 7.25 5.10
C ALA A 195 5.01 8.78 5.19
N LEU A 196 4.59 9.32 6.33
CA LEU A 196 4.49 10.77 6.56
C LEU A 196 5.87 11.46 6.53
N ASN A 197 6.90 10.82 7.10
CA ASN A 197 8.27 11.35 7.07
C ASN A 197 8.85 11.37 5.66
N ASN A 198 8.58 10.33 4.86
CA ASN A 198 8.97 10.31 3.46
C ASN A 198 8.23 11.38 2.65
N LEU A 199 6.92 11.51 2.87
CA LEU A 199 6.08 12.48 2.18
C LEU A 199 6.54 13.92 2.46
N SER A 200 6.78 14.26 3.72
CA SER A 200 7.12 15.61 4.16
C SER A 200 8.44 16.13 3.61
N SER A 201 9.38 15.22 3.31
CA SER A 201 10.71 15.53 2.81
C SER A 201 10.83 15.53 1.29
N THR A 202 9.88 14.92 0.57
CA THR A 202 10.01 14.67 -0.87
C THR A 202 8.96 15.38 -1.72
N ILE A 203 7.71 15.48 -1.27
CA ILE A 203 6.63 16.07 -2.06
C ILE A 203 6.83 17.57 -2.28
N LEU A 204 6.48 18.03 -3.48
CA LEU A 204 6.45 19.45 -3.82
C LEU A 204 5.47 20.19 -2.90
N LYS A 205 6.00 21.11 -2.11
CA LYS A 205 5.24 22.05 -1.28
C LYS A 205 5.42 23.46 -1.84
N ARG A 206 4.51 24.36 -1.47
CA ARG A 206 4.65 25.79 -1.77
C ARG A 206 5.94 26.32 -1.16
N ASN A 207 6.81 26.84 -2.00
CA ASN A 207 8.07 27.46 -1.61
C ASN A 207 8.33 28.68 -2.50
N THR A 208 8.91 29.73 -1.93
CA THR A 208 9.40 30.88 -2.69
C THR A 208 10.78 30.57 -3.27
N VAL A 209 10.91 30.66 -4.59
CA VAL A 209 12.15 30.42 -5.32
C VAL A 209 12.84 31.75 -5.58
N LEU A 210 13.94 32.02 -4.87
CA LEU A 210 14.73 33.24 -5.07
C LEU A 210 15.50 33.21 -6.41
N PRO A 211 15.92 34.37 -6.94
CA PRO A 211 16.80 34.43 -8.11
C PRO A 211 18.01 33.51 -8.00
N GLN A 212 18.31 32.79 -9.08
CA GLN A 212 19.39 31.81 -9.20
C GLN A 212 19.31 30.62 -8.20
N GLN A 213 18.19 30.45 -7.51
CA GLN A 213 17.95 29.29 -6.65
C GLN A 213 17.14 28.22 -7.37
N THR A 214 17.39 26.97 -6.97
CA THR A 214 16.63 25.81 -7.44
C THR A 214 15.68 25.32 -6.37
N GLN A 215 14.46 25.00 -6.75
CA GLN A 215 13.50 24.32 -5.90
C GLN A 215 12.84 23.18 -6.67
N GLY A 216 12.48 22.10 -5.98
CA GLY A 216 11.82 20.98 -6.61
C GLY A 216 11.13 20.06 -5.60
N GLY A 217 10.53 19.01 -6.13
CA GLY A 217 9.87 17.98 -5.35
C GLY A 217 9.18 16.96 -6.24
N TYR A 218 8.66 15.92 -5.60
CA TYR A 218 7.83 14.93 -6.25
C TYR A 218 6.41 15.47 -6.41
N ILE A 219 5.83 15.24 -7.58
CA ILE A 219 4.39 15.34 -7.82
C ILE A 219 3.83 13.93 -7.98
N VAL A 220 2.63 13.72 -7.46
CA VAL A 220 1.88 12.46 -7.57
C VAL A 220 0.63 12.78 -8.36
N ILE A 221 0.38 12.00 -9.42
CA ILE A 221 -0.86 12.10 -10.20
C ILE A 221 -1.75 10.91 -9.89
N ASP A 222 -3.04 11.03 -10.16
CA ASP A 222 -3.97 9.94 -9.94
C ASP A 222 -3.67 8.71 -10.79
N GLU A 223 -4.26 7.58 -10.40
CA GLU A 223 -4.14 6.34 -11.14
C GLU A 223 -4.64 6.54 -12.59
N LEU A 224 -4.02 5.83 -13.52
CA LEU A 224 -4.41 5.89 -14.92
C LEU A 224 -5.43 4.78 -15.19
N ASP A 225 -6.53 5.14 -15.85
CA ASP A 225 -7.53 4.17 -16.27
C ASP A 225 -7.02 3.32 -17.44
N ASN A 226 -7.55 2.10 -17.59
CA ASN A 226 -7.30 1.21 -18.74
C ASN A 226 -5.81 1.05 -19.12
N LEU A 227 -4.98 0.69 -18.13
CA LEU A 227 -3.52 0.51 -18.22
C LEU A 227 -2.99 -0.41 -19.34
N LYS A 228 -3.86 -1.17 -20.02
CA LYS A 228 -3.51 -2.01 -21.17
C LYS A 228 -3.27 -1.19 -22.44
N VAL A 229 -3.80 0.03 -22.50
CA VAL A 229 -3.63 0.95 -23.62
C VAL A 229 -2.50 1.92 -23.31
N PRO A 230 -1.67 2.31 -24.29
CA PRO A 230 -0.71 3.38 -24.11
C PRO A 230 -1.42 4.72 -23.89
N HIS A 231 -0.89 5.54 -22.98
CA HIS A 231 -1.42 6.87 -22.68
C HIS A 231 -0.35 7.94 -22.94
N GLU A 232 -0.77 9.10 -23.42
CA GLU A 232 0.05 10.31 -23.46
C GLU A 232 -0.17 11.11 -22.18
N ILE A 233 0.91 11.43 -21.47
CA ILE A 233 0.88 12.29 -20.29
C ILE A 233 1.58 13.60 -20.66
N LEU A 234 0.87 14.71 -20.54
CA LEU A 234 1.44 16.05 -20.67
C LEU A 234 1.48 16.72 -19.30
N ILE A 235 2.65 17.21 -18.92
CA ILE A 235 2.87 17.99 -17.69
C ILE A 235 3.17 19.42 -18.12
N LYS A 236 2.27 20.34 -17.80
CA LYS A 236 2.44 21.77 -18.01
C LYS A 236 2.83 22.43 -16.69
N ILE A 237 3.92 23.18 -16.69
CA ILE A 237 4.41 23.94 -15.55
C ILE A 237 4.35 25.43 -15.91
N ILE A 238 3.66 26.22 -15.10
CA ILE A 238 3.40 27.65 -15.35
C ILE A 238 4.13 28.47 -14.27
N LEU A 239 5.15 29.23 -14.68
CA LEU A 239 5.99 30.06 -13.81
C LEU A 239 5.99 31.50 -14.34
N ASN A 240 5.48 32.48 -13.60
CA ASN A 240 5.47 33.90 -14.03
C ASN A 240 5.01 34.10 -15.50
N ASP A 241 3.85 33.53 -15.85
CA ASP A 241 3.27 33.56 -17.22
C ASP A 241 4.08 32.82 -18.31
N GLU A 242 5.17 32.14 -17.94
CA GLU A 242 5.94 31.25 -18.80
C GLU A 242 5.46 29.81 -18.66
N GLU A 243 5.11 29.18 -19.79
CA GLU A 243 4.69 27.77 -19.82
C GLU A 243 5.83 26.84 -20.26
N HIS A 244 6.05 25.75 -19.52
CA HIS A 244 6.89 24.63 -19.93
C HIS A 244 6.03 23.38 -20.06
N ILE A 245 6.07 22.71 -21.21
CA ILE A 245 5.24 21.53 -21.49
C ILE A 245 6.15 20.33 -21.70
N PHE A 246 5.90 19.26 -20.96
CA PHE A 246 6.68 18.03 -21.00
C PHE A 246 5.78 16.86 -21.37
N ARG A 247 6.22 16.02 -22.32
CA ARG A 247 5.46 14.86 -22.77
C ARG A 247 6.12 13.56 -22.33
N PHE A 248 5.29 12.63 -21.86
CA PHE A 248 5.69 11.28 -21.49
C PHE A 248 4.73 10.27 -22.11
N ASN A 249 5.28 9.20 -22.65
CA ASN A 249 4.51 8.03 -23.06
C ASN A 249 4.43 7.05 -21.89
N HIS A 250 3.22 6.63 -21.58
CA HIS A 250 2.91 5.61 -20.61
C HIS A 250 2.45 4.33 -21.32
N ARG A 251 2.97 3.16 -20.98
CA ARG A 251 2.51 1.88 -21.54
C ARG A 251 2.79 0.70 -20.62
N MET A 252 2.04 -0.38 -20.79
CA MET A 252 2.37 -1.67 -20.17
C MET A 252 3.66 -2.25 -20.75
N LEU A 253 4.54 -2.74 -19.87
CA LEU A 253 5.71 -3.52 -20.24
C LEU A 253 5.21 -4.93 -20.59
N GLN A 254 5.39 -5.33 -21.85
CA GLN A 254 5.05 -6.67 -22.34
C GLN A 254 6.07 -7.71 -21.86
#